data_AF-A0A9E1UFB8-F1
#
_entry.id   AF-A0A9E1UFB8-F1
#
_cell.length_a   1.000
_cell.length_b   1.000
_cell.length_c   1.000
_cell.angle_alpha   90.00
_cell.angle_beta   90.00
_cell.angle_gamma   90.00
#
_symmetry.space_group_name_H-M   'P 1'
#
loop_
_entity.id
_entity.type
_entity.pdbx_description
1 polymer ?
#
loop_
_entity_poly.entity_id
_entity_poly.type
_entity_poly.pdbx_seq_one_letter_code
_entity_poly.pdbx_strand_id
1 'polypeptide(L)' 'VNAALLDGIRRQRDRLLTASDWTQLPGSPLSDEQVAAFQSYRQELRDLPTTYKDAQSLSEVVIPVPPQ' A
#
# COMPACT_ATOMS: atom_id res chain seq x y z
N VAL A 1 -6.89 -6.64 19.18
CA VAL A 1 -6.24 -6.63 17.85
C VAL A 1 -5.71 -8.03 17.59
N ASN A 2 -6.10 -8.70 16.50
CA ASN A 2 -5.49 -9.97 16.12
C ASN A 2 -4.07 -9.68 15.62
N ALA A 3 -3.05 -9.87 16.47
CA ALA A 3 -1.68 -9.48 16.18
C ALA A 3 -1.13 -10.15 14.91
N ALA A 4 -1.47 -11.43 14.69
CA ALA A 4 -1.05 -12.17 13.50
C ALA A 4 -1.67 -11.61 12.20
N LEU A 5 -2.91 -11.12 12.27
CA LEU A 5 -3.58 -10.45 11.16
C LEU A 5 -2.89 -9.14 10.79
N LEU A 6 -2.62 -8.30 11.80
CA LEU A 6 -1.98 -7.01 11.60
C LEU A 6 -0.56 -7.16 11.01
N ASP A 7 0.17 -8.19 11.43
CA ASP A 7 1.47 -8.51 10.86
C ASP A 7 1.36 -8.96 9.40
N GLY A 8 0.31 -9.68 9.03
CA GLY A 8 0.01 -10.02 7.63
C GLY A 8 -0.22 -8.77 6.77
N ILE A 9 -1.02 -7.83 7.27
CA ILE A 9 -1.32 -6.56 6.58
C ILE A 9 -0.04 -5.72 6.42
N ARG A 10 0.78 -5.62 7.46
CA ARG A 10 2.07 -4.91 7.41
C ARG A 10 3.01 -5.51 6.38
N ARG A 11 3.15 -6.85 6.35
CA ARG A 11 3.98 -7.54 5.34
C ARG A 11 3.50 -7.27 3.92
N GLN A 12 2.19 -7.28 3.70
CA GLN A 12 1.62 -7.02 2.38
C GLN A 12 1.81 -5.56 1.95
N ARG A 13 1.59 -4.60 2.86
CA ARG A 13 1.94 -3.19 2.65
C ARG A 13 3.40 -3.05 2.24
N ASP A 14 4.31 -3.63 3.01
CA ASP A 14 5.75 -3.48 2.77
C ASP A 14 6.14 -4.03 1.39
N ARG A 15 5.60 -5.19 1.00
CA ARG A 15 5.80 -5.76 -0.33
C ARG A 15 5.34 -4.81 -1.45
N LEU A 16 4.17 -4.21 -1.33
CA LEU A 16 3.60 -3.33 -2.34
C LEU A 16 4.27 -1.95 -2.39
N LEU A 17 4.72 -1.44 -1.23
CA LEU A 17 5.56 -0.24 -1.17
C LEU A 17 6.89 -0.52 -1.87
N THR A 18 7.61 -1.59 -1.54
CA THR A 18 8.86 -1.94 -2.21
C THR A 18 8.67 -2.12 -3.73
N ALA A 19 7.59 -2.75 -4.18
CA ALA A 19 7.30 -2.93 -5.61
C ALA A 19 7.05 -1.61 -6.37
N SER A 20 6.63 -0.56 -5.66
CA SER A 20 6.34 0.76 -6.22
C SER A 20 7.36 1.83 -5.83
N ASP A 21 8.45 1.48 -5.13
CA ASP A 21 9.45 2.47 -4.68
C ASP A 21 10.13 3.19 -5.85
N TRP A 22 10.38 2.47 -6.94
CA TRP A 22 11.00 3.02 -8.15
C TRP A 22 10.19 4.18 -8.76
N THR A 23 8.86 4.19 -8.57
CA THR A 23 7.97 5.24 -9.08
C THR A 23 8.21 6.59 -8.40
N GLN A 24 8.82 6.59 -7.22
CA GLN A 24 9.07 7.78 -6.40
C GLN A 24 10.50 8.31 -6.53
N LEU A 25 11.35 7.63 -7.30
CA LEU A 25 12.75 8.03 -7.47
C LEU A 25 12.86 9.17 -8.50
N PRO A 26 13.77 10.14 -8.27
CA PRO A 26 14.11 11.13 -9.29
C PRO A 26 14.64 10.44 -10.55
N GLY A 27 14.09 10.78 -11.72
CA GLY A 27 14.43 10.14 -12.99
C GLY A 27 13.63 8.87 -13.33
N SER A 28 12.57 8.59 -12.56
CA SER A 28 11.53 7.64 -12.97
C SER A 28 10.99 7.99 -14.37
N PRO A 29 10.70 7.01 -15.24
CA PRO A 29 10.13 7.25 -16.58
C PRO A 29 8.66 7.72 -16.55
N LEU A 30 8.08 7.93 -15.37
CA LEU A 30 6.69 8.33 -15.17
C LEU A 30 6.50 9.84 -15.32
N SER A 31 5.30 10.25 -15.77
CA SER A 31 4.90 11.66 -15.71
C SER A 31 4.63 12.11 -14.27
N ASP A 32 4.58 13.42 -14.05
CA ASP A 32 4.27 13.99 -12.73
C ASP A 32 2.90 13.54 -12.22
N GLU A 33 1.91 13.40 -13.11
CA GLU A 33 0.58 12.89 -12.78
C GLU A 33 0.63 11.42 -12.35
N GLN A 34 1.43 10.60 -13.03
CA GLN A 34 1.61 9.18 -12.67
C GLN A 34 2.33 9.06 -11.32
N VAL A 35 3.37 9.87 -11.09
CA VAL A 35 4.06 9.91 -9.79
C VAL A 35 3.08 10.28 -8.67
N ALA A 36 2.23 11.30 -8.89
CA ALA A 36 1.20 11.70 -7.95
C ALA A 36 0.16 10.59 -7.70
N ALA A 37 -0.28 9.87 -8.73
CA ALA A 37 -1.17 8.72 -8.58
C ALA A 37 -0.53 7.61 -7.73
N PHE A 38 0.76 7.32 -7.96
CA PHE A 38 1.50 6.37 -7.13
C PHE A 38 1.70 6.87 -5.70
N GLN A 39 1.81 8.17 -5.47
CA GLN A 39 1.85 8.75 -4.11
C GLN A 39 0.55 8.49 -3.36
N SER A 40 -0.60 8.76 -3.99
CA SER A 40 -1.93 8.45 -3.43
C SER A 40 -2.08 6.96 -3.14
N TYR A 41 -1.76 6.10 -4.10
CA TYR A 41 -1.77 4.64 -3.93
C TYR A 41 -0.90 4.19 -2.75
N ARG A 42 0.33 4.72 -2.63
CA ARG A 42 1.24 4.39 -1.53
C ARG A 42 0.76 4.92 -0.19
N GLN A 43 -0.01 6.01 -0.17
CA GLN A 43 -0.64 6.50 1.05
C GLN A 43 -1.74 5.54 1.51
N GLU A 44 -2.62 5.11 0.61
CA GLU A 44 -3.66 4.12 0.91
C GLU A 44 -3.08 2.81 1.47
N LEU A 45 -1.96 2.34 0.91
CA LEU A 45 -1.23 1.18 1.43
C LEU A 45 -0.76 1.38 2.88
N ARG A 46 -0.24 2.57 3.21
CA ARG A 46 0.23 2.90 4.56
C ARG A 46 -0.90 2.98 5.57
N ASP A 47 -2.10 3.33 5.11
CA ASP A 47 -3.29 3.46 5.95
C ASP A 47 -3.93 2.09 6.25
N LEU A 48 -3.64 1.04 5.45
CA LEU A 48 -4.19 -0.32 5.65
C LEU A 48 -4.10 -0.85 7.10
N PRO A 49 -2.95 -0.80 7.81
CA PRO A 49 -2.86 -1.32 9.17
C PRO A 49 -3.73 -0.55 10.18
N THR A 50 -3.99 0.73 9.91
CA THR A 50 -4.83 1.59 10.76
C THR A 50 -6.31 1.36 10.44
N THR A 51 -6.65 1.27 9.16
CA THR A 51 -8.01 1.01 8.66
C THR A 51 -8.54 -0.35 9.11
N TYR A 52 -7.69 -1.38 9.09
CA TYR A 52 -8.07 -2.76 9.39
C TYR A 52 -7.58 -3.23 10.77
N LYS A 53 -7.35 -2.30 11.71
CA LYS A 53 -6.90 -2.62 13.09
C LYS A 53 -7.88 -3.56 13.83
N ASP A 54 -9.16 -3.47 13.52
CA ASP A 54 -10.23 -4.23 14.16
C ASP A 54 -10.76 -5.37 13.27
N ALA A 55 -10.15 -5.58 12.10
CA ALA A 55 -10.54 -6.65 11.19
C ALA A 55 -10.41 -8.01 11.88
N GLN A 56 -11.32 -8.93 11.54
CA GLN A 56 -11.31 -10.29 12.11
C GLN A 56 -10.80 -11.32 11.10
N SER A 57 -10.70 -10.94 9.83
CA SER A 57 -10.23 -11.80 8.74
C SER A 57 -9.40 -11.03 7.71
N LEU A 58 -8.47 -11.71 7.05
CA LEU A 58 -7.72 -11.16 5.90
C LEU A 58 -8.63 -10.89 4.69
N SER A 59 -9.75 -11.60 4.57
CA SER A 59 -10.69 -11.43 3.46
C SER A 59 -11.41 -10.07 3.46
N GLU A 60 -11.43 -9.38 4.60
CA GLU A 60 -12.01 -8.03 4.74
C GLU A 60 -11.05 -6.94 4.24
N VAL A 61 -9.75 -7.25 4.17
CA VAL A 61 -8.71 -6.31 3.78
C VAL A 61 -8.75 -6.11 2.28
N VAL A 62 -9.26 -4.96 1.84
CA VAL A 62 -9.24 -4.54 0.45
C VAL A 62 -7.91 -3.87 0.16
N ILE A 63 -7.13 -4.46 -0.74
CA ILE A 63 -5.86 -3.91 -1.18
C ILE A 63 -6.14 -2.98 -2.38
N PRO A 64 -5.65 -1.73 -2.35
CA PRO A 64 -5.81 -0.83 -3.49
C PRO A 64 -5.11 -1.40 -4.73
N VAL A 65 -5.62 -1.04 -5.92
CA VAL A 65 -5.04 -1.47 -7.19
C VAL A 65 -4.00 -0.42 -7.61
N PRO A 66 -2.78 -0.82 -8.03
CA PRO A 66 -1.79 0.14 -8.51
C PRO A 66 -2.30 0.90 -9.74
N PRO A 67 -1.98 2.20 -9.86
CA PRO A 67 -2.32 3.00 -11.03
C PRO A 67 -1.53 2.52 -12.27
N GLN A 68 -2.06 2.83 -13.48
CA GLN A 68 -1.44 2.49 -14.76
C GLN A 68 -0.46 3.56 -15.27
#